data_AF-W1EZ18-F1
#
_entry.id   AF-W1EZ18-F1
#
_cell.length_a   1.000
_cell.length_b   1.000
_cell.length_c   1.000
_cell.angle_alpha   90.00
_cell.angle_beta   90.00
_cell.angle_gamma   90.00
#
_symmetry.space_group_name_H-M   'P 1'
#
loop_
_entity.id
_entity.type
_entity.pdbx_description
1 polymer ?
#
loop_
_entity_poly.entity_id
_entity_poly.type
_entity_poly.pdbx_seq_one_letter_code
_entity_poly.pdbx_strand_id
1 'polypeptide(L)'
;MFTLINAIVGAIINVIQLILGLEFPFLSLIYLAATIIPVIALCVRRLHDTDRSGAWALLYLVPIIGWLVLFVFACLEGNSGSNRYGNDPKFCSN
;
A
#
# COMPACT_ATOMS: atom_id res chain seq x y z
N MET A 1 -4.07 6.42 -5.66
CA MET A 1 -4.35 7.69 -4.95
C MET A 1 -3.84 7.67 -3.50
N PHE A 2 -4.20 6.69 -2.66
CA PHE A 2 -3.72 6.64 -1.27
C PHE A 2 -2.18 6.53 -1.11
N THR A 3 -1.50 5.75 -1.95
CA THR A 3 -0.03 5.63 -1.96
C THR A 3 0.65 6.95 -2.33
N LEU A 4 0.11 7.65 -3.33
CA LEU A 4 0.60 8.96 -3.75
C LEU A 4 0.42 10.01 -2.64
N ILE A 5 -0.73 10.02 -1.97
CA ILE A 5 -0.99 10.94 -0.85
C ILE A 5 -0.03 10.68 0.31
N ASN A 6 0.20 9.42 0.69
CA ASN A 6 1.18 9.09 1.74
C ASN A 6 2.60 9.51 1.36
N ALA A 7 3.00 9.35 0.09
CA ALA A 7 4.31 9.79 -0.38
C ALA A 7 4.48 11.32 -0.30
N ILE A 8 3.45 12.08 -0.69
CA ILE A 8 3.45 13.55 -0.62
C ILE A 8 3.50 14.02 0.84
N VAL A 9 2.64 13.48 1.70
CA VAL A 9 2.62 13.84 3.13
C VAL A 9 3.94 13.46 3.81
N GLY A 10 4.49 12.29 3.51
CA GLY A 10 5.81 11.88 3.99
C GLY A 10 6.92 12.84 3.55
N ALA A 11 6.93 13.27 2.27
CA ALA A 11 7.90 14.24 1.78
C ALA A 11 7.79 15.59 2.52
N ILE A 12 6.57 16.09 2.74
CA ILE A 12 6.33 17.34 3.50
C ILE A 12 6.86 17.22 4.93
N ILE A 13 6.56 16.11 5.61
CA ILE A 13 7.01 15.86 6.99
C ILE A 13 8.55 15.84 7.08
N ASN A 14 9.24 15.26 6.10
CA ASN A 14 10.70 15.26 6.02
C ASN A 14 11.26 16.68 5.80
N VAL A 15 10.66 17.47 4.92
CA VAL A 15 11.04 18.87 4.68
C VAL A 15 10.86 19.71 5.94
N ILE A 16 9.74 19.54 6.65
CA ILE A 16 9.48 20.25 7.92
C ILE A 16 10.52 19.87 8.99
N GLN A 17 10.86 18.59 9.13
CA GLN A 17 11.92 18.14 10.06
C GLN A 17 13.28 18.75 9.74
N LEU A 18 13.63 18.84 8.46
CA LEU A 18 14.87 19.45 8.02
C LEU A 18 14.92 20.95 8.36
N ILE A 19 13.82 21.68 8.13
CA ILE A 19 13.71 23.11 8.44
C ILE A 19 13.80 23.36 9.95
N LEU A 20 13.18 22.48 10.77
CA LEU A 20 13.18 22.59 12.22
C LEU A 20 14.50 22.10 12.87
N GLY A 21 15.45 21.55 12.10
CA GLY A 21 16.72 21.05 12.61
C GLY A 21 16.59 19.89 13.59
N LEU A 22 15.54 19.07 13.44
CA LEU A 22 15.32 17.91 14.31
C LEU A 22 16.22 16.75 13.88
N GLU A 23 17.24 16.45 14.69
CA GLU A 23 18.17 15.33 14.48
C GLU A 23 17.46 13.96 14.51
N PHE A 24 16.41 13.84 15.33
CA PHE A 24 15.64 12.61 15.48
C PHE A 24 14.31 12.69 14.74
N PRO A 25 13.95 11.68 13.93
CA PRO A 25 12.78 11.74 13.07
C PRO A 25 11.46 11.41 13.80
N PHE A 26 11.19 12.07 14.93
CA PHE A 26 10.04 11.78 15.79
C PHE A 26 8.69 11.94 15.06
N LEU A 27 8.54 13.02 14.26
CA LEU A 27 7.32 13.26 13.49
C LEU A 27 7.11 12.18 12.41
N SER A 28 8.18 11.80 11.72
CA SER A 28 8.12 10.71 10.72
C SER A 28 7.76 9.37 11.37
N LEU A 29 8.24 9.11 12.59
CA LEU A 29 8.00 7.85 13.29
C LEU A 29 6.55 7.73 13.77
N ILE A 30 5.97 8.81 14.29
CA ILE A 30 4.54 8.87 14.66
C ILE A 30 3.66 8.71 13.42
N TYR A 31 4.01 9.40 12.33
CA TYR A 31 3.29 9.29 11.08
C TYR A 31 3.34 7.87 10.50
N LEU A 32 4.51 7.23 10.52
CA LEU A 32 4.67 5.82 10.13
C LEU A 32 3.77 4.90 10.95
N ALA A 33 3.77 5.04 12.28
CA ALA A 33 2.94 4.22 13.17
C ALA A 33 1.43 4.38 12.88
N ALA A 34 0.98 5.59 12.58
CA ALA A 34 -0.43 5.85 12.23
C ALA A 34 -0.82 5.27 10.86
N THR A 35 0.13 5.21 9.92
CA THR A 35 -0.13 4.86 8.52
C THR A 35 0.14 3.39 8.18
N ILE A 36 0.88 2.66 9.02
CA ILE A 36 1.24 1.27 8.75
C ILE A 36 0.02 0.34 8.61
N ILE A 37 -0.98 0.51 9.50
CA ILE A 37 -2.20 -0.29 9.49
C ILE A 37 -3.02 -0.07 8.20
N PRO A 38 -3.39 1.17 7.84
CA PRO A 38 -4.18 1.40 6.62
C PRO A 38 -3.41 1.04 5.34
N VAL A 39 -2.08 1.20 5.31
CA VAL A 39 -1.24 0.80 4.17
C VAL A 39 -1.31 -0.71 3.96
N ILE A 40 -1.11 -1.51 5.01
CA ILE A 40 -1.18 -2.97 4.92
C ILE A 40 -2.60 -3.41 4.53
N ALA A 41 -3.64 -2.83 5.16
CA ALA A 41 -5.03 -3.17 4.87
C ALA A 41 -5.41 -2.92 3.39
N LEU A 42 -4.96 -1.81 2.81
CA LEU A 42 -5.18 -1.50 1.40
C LEU A 42 -4.37 -2.42 0.47
N CYS A 43 -3.14 -2.75 0.86
CA CYS A 43 -2.30 -3.68 0.11
C CYS A 43 -2.96 -5.07 0.06
N VAL A 44 -3.44 -5.59 1.19
CA VAL A 44 -4.21 -6.85 1.26
C VAL A 44 -5.45 -6.80 0.36
N ARG A 45 -6.24 -5.72 0.40
CA ARG A 45 -7.42 -5.58 -0.46
C ARG A 45 -7.06 -5.63 -1.94
N ARG A 46 -6.04 -4.87 -2.38
CA ARG A 46 -5.56 -4.88 -3.77
C ARG A 46 -5.07 -6.26 -4.19
N LEU A 47 -4.38 -6.95 -3.29
CA LEU A 47 -3.85 -8.26 -3.57
C LEU A 47 -4.96 -9.31 -3.70
N HIS A 48 -6.00 -9.21 -2.88
CA HIS A 48 -7.22 -9.99 -3.04
C HIS A 48 -7.94 -9.66 -4.35
N ASP A 49 -7.98 -8.39 -4.77
CA ASP A 49 -8.55 -8.01 -6.07
C ASP A 49 -7.81 -8.69 -7.25
N THR A 50 -6.52 -9.03 -7.10
CA THR A 50 -5.72 -9.78 -8.09
C THR A 50 -5.69 -11.30 -7.87
N ASP A 51 -6.58 -11.84 -7.04
CA ASP A 51 -6.64 -13.27 -6.67
C ASP A 51 -5.36 -13.83 -6.02
N ARG A 52 -4.62 -12.97 -5.30
CA ARG A 52 -3.39 -13.35 -4.60
C ARG A 52 -3.64 -13.38 -3.08
N SER A 53 -2.87 -14.22 -2.38
CA SER A 53 -2.95 -14.34 -0.91
C SER A 53 -2.54 -13.06 -0.20
N GLY A 54 -3.36 -12.54 0.73
CA GLY A 54 -3.01 -11.36 1.55
C GLY A 54 -1.64 -11.44 2.26
N ALA A 55 -1.03 -12.63 2.37
CA ALA A 55 0.34 -12.81 2.84
C ALA A 55 1.40 -12.04 2.03
N TRP A 56 1.19 -11.76 0.74
CA TRP A 56 2.15 -10.95 -0.01
C TRP A 56 2.16 -9.49 0.43
N ALA A 57 1.14 -9.00 1.15
CA ALA A 57 1.18 -7.67 1.75
C ALA A 57 2.28 -7.54 2.82
N LEU A 58 2.74 -8.66 3.41
CA LEU A 58 3.89 -8.66 4.33
C LEU A 58 5.20 -8.30 3.63
N LEU A 59 5.29 -8.43 2.31
CA LEU A 59 6.45 -7.92 1.56
C LEU A 59 6.58 -6.40 1.67
N TYR A 60 5.53 -5.67 2.08
CA TYR A 60 5.66 -4.23 2.33
C TYR A 60 6.67 -3.92 3.45
N LEU A 61 6.88 -4.86 4.38
CA LEU A 61 7.91 -4.78 5.44
C LEU A 61 9.33 -5.03 4.94
N VAL A 62 9.50 -5.61 3.74
CA VAL A 62 10.80 -5.84 3.12
C VAL A 62 11.13 -4.68 2.20
N PRO A 63 12.06 -3.77 2.59
CA PRO A 63 12.40 -2.62 1.78
C PRO A 63 13.03 -3.04 0.45
N ILE A 64 12.87 -2.21 -0.57
CA ILE A 64 13.41 -2.38 -1.93
C ILE A 64 12.75 -3.54 -2.69
N ILE A 65 13.00 -4.80 -2.31
CA ILE A 65 12.52 -5.97 -3.07
C ILE A 65 11.01 -6.12 -2.93
N GLY A 66 10.48 -6.02 -1.72
CA GLY A 66 9.06 -6.15 -1.49
C GLY A 66 8.25 -5.02 -2.11
N TRP A 67 8.79 -3.80 -2.08
CA TRP A 67 8.20 -2.65 -2.76
C TRP A 67 8.20 -2.81 -4.28
N LEU A 68 9.29 -3.32 -4.86
CA LEU A 68 9.38 -3.60 -6.30
C LEU A 68 8.34 -4.64 -6.73
N VAL A 69 8.22 -5.75 -5.99
CA VAL A 69 7.24 -6.80 -6.28
C VAL A 69 5.81 -6.27 -6.19
N LEU A 70 5.49 -5.52 -5.13
CA LEU A 70 4.18 -4.91 -4.97
C LEU A 70 3.89 -3.83 -6.01
N PHE A 71 4.91 -3.10 -6.46
CA PHE A 71 4.79 -2.13 -7.55
C PHE A 71 4.49 -2.84 -8.88
N VAL A 72 5.21 -3.93 -9.19
CA VAL A 72 4.91 -4.77 -10.36
C VAL A 72 3.49 -5.33 -10.27
N PHE A 73 3.06 -5.82 -9.11
CA PHE A 73 1.68 -6.27 -8.90
C PHE A 73 0.64 -5.16 -9.04
N ALA A 74 0.97 -3.93 -8.68
CA ALA A 74 0.11 -2.77 -8.86
C ALA A 74 0.02 -2.30 -10.33
N CYS A 75 1.03 -2.59 -11.14
CA CYS A 75 1.04 -2.32 -12.58
C CYS A 75 0.43 -3.45 -13.41
N LEU A 76 0.31 -4.65 -12.85
CA LEU A 76 -0.40 -5.75 -13.49
C LEU A 76 -1.91 -5.50 -13.43
N GLU A 77 -2.57 -5.75 -14.55
CA GLU A 77 -4.02 -5.64 -14.65
C GLU A 77 -4.68 -6.65 -13.71
N GLY A 78 -5.69 -6.20 -12.95
CA GLY A 78 -6.47 -7.07 -12.06
C GLY A 78 -7.12 -8.18 -12.87
N ASN A 79 -7.17 -9.39 -12.33
CA ASN A 79 -7.73 -10.54 -13.04
C ASN A 79 -9.20 -10.28 -13.38
N SER A 80 -9.57 -10.37 -14.67
CA SER A 80 -10.94 -10.19 -15.15
C SER A 80 -11.69 -11.51 -15.08
N GLY A 81 -12.50 -11.69 -14.03
CA GLY A 81 -13.32 -12.89 -13.81
C GLY A 81 -13.69 -13.09 -12.34
N SER A 82 -14.46 -14.13 -12.03
CA SER A 82 -14.65 -14.57 -10.65
C SER A 82 -13.31 -14.96 -10.03
N ASN A 83 -13.00 -14.44 -8.84
CA ASN A 83 -11.79 -14.78 -8.11
C ASN A 83 -12.14 -15.65 -6.90
N ARG A 84 -11.12 -16.23 -6.25
CA ARG A 84 -11.27 -17.11 -5.10
C ARG A 84 -11.79 -16.40 -3.84
N TYR A 85 -11.98 -15.08 -3.90
CA TYR A 85 -12.48 -14.19 -2.87
C TYR A 85 -13.89 -13.65 -3.16
N GLY A 86 -14.49 -13.96 -4.33
CA GLY A 86 -15.85 -13.58 -4.69
C GLY A 86 -16.11 -13.58 -6.21
N ASN A 87 -17.38 -13.76 -6.59
CA ASN A 87 -17.81 -13.60 -7.96
C ASN A 87 -17.87 -12.12 -8.35
N ASP A 88 -17.43 -11.78 -9.56
CA ASP A 88 -17.56 -10.43 -10.10
C ASP A 88 -19.07 -10.08 -10.21
N PRO A 89 -19.54 -8.99 -9.57
CA PRO A 89 -20.95 -8.60 -9.58
C PRO A 89 -21.50 -8.32 -10.98
N LYS A 90 -20.64 -8.14 -11.99
CA LYS A 90 -21.06 -8.00 -13.40
C LYS A 90 -21.58 -9.30 -14.02
N PHE A 91 -21.36 -10.45 -13.37
CA PHE A 91 -21.89 -11.75 -13.82
C PHE A 91 -23.15 -12.18 -13.06
N CYS A 92 -23.75 -11.31 -12.23
CA CYS A 92 -25.12 -11.53 -11.77
C CYS A 92 -26.03 -11.30 -12.97
N SER A 93 -26.51 -12.41 -13.55
CA SER A 93 -27.13 -12.51 -14.86
C SER A 93 -28.49 -11.80 -14.95
N ASN A 94 -28.88 -11.53 -16.21
CA ASN A 94 -30.27 -11.51 -16.65
C ASN A 94 -31.05 -12.76 -16.19
#